data_AF-A0A353XT02-F1
#
_entry.id   AF-A0A353XT02-F1
#
_cell.length_a   1.000
_cell.length_b   1.000
_cell.length_c   1.000
_cell.angle_alpha   90.00
_cell.angle_beta   90.00
_cell.angle_gamma   90.00
#
_symmetry.space_group_name_H-M   'P 1'
#
loop_
_entity.id
_entity.type
_entity.pdbx_description
1 polymer ?
#
loop_
_entity_poly.entity_id
_entity_poly.type
_entity_poly.pdbx_seq_one_letter_code
_entity_poly.pdbx_strand_id
1 'polypeptide(L)'
;MTMTNKPTRKGLWLLLAGLTMLAVLLILGLIVKLGAKKDDTEPTANEATIRPTQSSGSALEDGSDTIIEDLAYTPDKFITGTEQLPKSLQGTQVDGEIIITDEEQLVPTRGLRRLFDYFLSALGEEDAKTIDARVEAYISNTTPQPAASEALKLYHQYQAYLKLVSALQSPPTKPINDVKSLQETAQGKMDLAALERQQKQVKQIRSQLFNSEVQAAFFGTEDQLHAYNKQMIEIAQDKSLSASEKQKAKQAYLKRLPESLTKKQAEQQANIDQLMTRTEQMKKTGADESQLFEMRTELVGVEAAERLAALDQQNQDFDHRFERYQQQKQKINGSNISQEVKQQQIKTLEHKMFNENEQKRLTGYEQFKNQSS
;
A
#
# COMPACT_ATOMS: atom_id res chain seq x y z
N MET A 1 35.43 -17.09 38.72
CA MET A 1 34.65 -15.95 38.16
C MET A 1 34.03 -16.40 36.86
N THR A 2 32.75 -16.74 36.91
CA THR A 2 31.91 -17.20 35.81
C THR A 2 31.05 -16.02 35.34
N MET A 3 31.17 -15.62 34.08
CA MET A 3 30.26 -14.66 33.44
C MET A 3 29.87 -15.22 32.07
N THR A 4 28.66 -15.78 32.04
CA THR A 4 27.92 -16.24 30.87
C THR A 4 27.40 -15.05 30.09
N ASN A 5 27.73 -14.93 28.80
CA ASN A 5 27.18 -13.91 27.92
C ASN A 5 25.87 -14.43 27.30
N LYS A 6 24.71 -13.89 27.73
CA LYS A 6 23.40 -14.15 27.11
C LYS A 6 23.18 -13.14 25.98
N PRO A 7 22.87 -13.56 24.75
CA PRO A 7 22.41 -12.62 23.72
C PRO A 7 21.00 -12.13 24.04
N THR A 8 20.82 -10.81 24.03
CA THR A 8 19.59 -10.08 24.34
C THR A 8 18.55 -10.25 23.22
N ARG A 9 17.38 -10.81 23.57
CA ARG A 9 16.18 -10.89 22.73
C ARG A 9 15.50 -9.53 22.59
N LYS A 10 16.02 -8.63 21.75
CA LYS A 10 15.32 -7.41 21.31
C LYS A 10 15.72 -7.10 19.87
N GLY A 11 14.96 -7.62 18.91
CA GLY A 11 15.25 -7.34 17.50
C GLY A 11 14.51 -8.16 16.45
N LEU A 12 13.33 -8.74 16.74
CA LEU A 12 12.64 -9.59 15.75
C LEU A 12 11.11 -9.37 15.64
N TRP A 13 10.58 -8.25 16.15
CA TRP A 13 9.13 -7.97 16.08
C TRP A 13 8.78 -6.70 15.28
N LEU A 14 9.76 -6.00 14.71
CA LEU A 14 9.56 -4.71 14.03
C LEU A 14 9.31 -4.81 12.52
N LEU A 15 8.92 -5.96 11.97
CA LEU A 15 8.71 -6.12 10.51
C LEU A 15 7.29 -6.52 10.09
N LEU A 16 6.29 -6.34 10.95
CA LEU A 16 4.92 -6.78 10.64
C LEU A 16 3.82 -5.70 10.63
N ALA A 17 4.14 -4.43 10.83
CA ALA A 17 3.11 -3.37 10.90
C ALA A 17 3.12 -2.31 9.78
N GLY A 18 3.97 -2.43 8.74
CA GLY A 18 3.97 -1.37 7.73
C GLY A 18 4.71 -1.68 6.46
N LEU A 19 4.08 -2.39 5.52
CA LEU A 19 4.45 -2.29 4.10
C LEU A 19 3.43 -2.88 3.09
N THR A 20 2.13 -2.83 3.34
CA THR A 20 1.14 -3.38 2.36
C THR A 20 0.17 -2.35 1.78
N MET A 21 0.25 -1.07 2.17
CA MET A 21 -0.60 -0.02 1.59
C MET A 21 0.13 1.27 1.21
N LEU A 22 1.40 1.17 0.79
CA LEU A 22 2.12 2.33 0.24
C LEU A 22 2.98 2.03 -1.01
N ALA A 23 3.20 0.76 -1.37
CA ALA A 23 4.08 0.42 -2.49
C ALA A 23 3.40 0.41 -3.88
N VAL A 24 2.06 0.49 -3.94
CA VAL A 24 1.31 0.49 -5.22
C VAL A 24 0.77 1.88 -5.61
N LEU A 25 0.77 2.85 -4.68
CA LEU A 25 0.46 4.27 -4.98
C LEU A 25 1.71 5.16 -5.12
N LEU A 26 2.89 4.71 -4.68
CA LEU A 26 4.12 5.51 -4.75
C LEU A 26 4.85 5.48 -6.10
N ILE A 27 4.52 4.56 -7.02
CA ILE A 27 5.17 4.50 -8.35
C ILE A 27 4.38 5.30 -9.42
N LEU A 28 3.17 5.78 -9.11
CA LEU A 28 2.44 6.76 -9.95
C LEU A 28 2.24 8.14 -9.31
N GLY A 29 2.63 8.35 -8.05
CA GLY A 29 2.50 9.62 -7.33
C GLY A 29 3.76 10.49 -7.24
N LEU A 30 4.92 10.03 -7.72
CA LEU A 30 6.23 10.65 -7.46
C LEU A 30 6.74 11.57 -8.59
N ILE A 31 5.83 12.26 -9.29
CA ILE A 31 6.18 13.39 -10.18
C ILE A 31 5.42 14.70 -9.86
N VAL A 32 4.41 14.72 -8.97
CA VAL A 32 3.71 15.98 -8.66
C VAL A 32 3.37 16.12 -7.18
N LYS A 33 4.34 16.56 -6.36
CA LYS A 33 4.10 17.43 -5.19
C LYS A 33 5.41 17.93 -4.59
N LEU A 34 6.01 18.92 -5.23
CA LEU A 34 6.99 19.81 -4.63
C LEU A 34 6.33 21.18 -4.46
N GLY A 35 6.23 21.64 -3.21
CA GLY A 35 6.06 23.05 -2.88
C GLY A 35 4.69 23.46 -2.35
N ALA A 36 4.47 23.32 -1.04
CA ALA A 36 3.76 24.32 -0.24
C ALA A 36 4.05 24.07 1.25
N LYS A 37 5.01 24.84 1.78
CA LYS A 37 5.31 24.99 3.21
C LYS A 37 4.43 26.12 3.75
N LYS A 38 3.88 25.98 4.95
CA LYS A 38 3.35 27.11 5.71
C LYS A 38 3.63 26.94 7.20
N ASP A 39 4.01 28.07 7.80
CA ASP A 39 4.76 28.21 9.04
C ASP A 39 3.96 27.99 10.33
N ASP A 40 4.71 27.61 11.37
CA ASP A 40 4.30 27.47 12.76
C ASP A 40 4.06 28.84 13.44
N THR A 41 3.13 28.87 14.40
CA THR A 41 3.14 29.87 15.47
C THR A 41 2.47 29.29 16.72
N GLU A 42 3.27 29.09 17.78
CA GLU A 42 2.79 28.94 19.16
C GLU A 42 2.14 30.25 19.66
N PRO A 43 1.32 30.19 20.72
CA PRO A 43 1.81 30.76 21.97
C PRO A 43 1.43 29.97 23.25
N THR A 44 2.45 29.78 24.09
CA THR A 44 2.54 29.95 25.56
C THR A 44 1.32 29.78 26.49
N ALA A 45 1.52 28.86 27.45
CA ALA A 45 1.41 29.01 28.92
C ALA A 45 0.04 29.30 29.59
N ASN A 46 -0.36 28.41 30.51
CA ASN A 46 -0.32 28.72 31.95
C ASN A 46 -0.58 27.49 32.85
N GLU A 47 0.12 27.52 33.99
CA GLU A 47 0.05 26.65 35.15
C GLU A 47 -1.35 26.57 35.79
N ALA A 48 -1.66 25.43 36.42
CA ALA A 48 -2.03 25.40 37.84
C ALA A 48 -2.09 23.96 38.39
N THR A 49 -1.17 23.71 39.31
CA THR A 49 -1.19 22.74 40.43
C THR A 49 -2.57 22.50 41.05
N ILE A 50 -2.89 21.24 41.42
CA ILE A 50 -3.32 20.78 42.76
C ILE A 50 -3.42 19.24 42.76
N ARG A 51 -2.62 18.60 43.63
CA ARG A 51 -2.90 17.36 44.38
C ARG A 51 -3.09 17.79 45.85
N PRO A 52 -3.69 17.01 46.77
CA PRO A 52 -3.69 15.54 46.86
C PRO A 52 -5.08 14.96 47.25
N THR A 53 -5.29 13.63 47.37
CA THR A 53 -5.17 12.91 48.66
C THR A 53 -5.41 11.41 48.43
N GLN A 54 -4.61 10.61 49.14
CA GLN A 54 -4.65 9.15 49.24
C GLN A 54 -5.86 8.66 50.05
N SER A 55 -6.36 7.46 49.73
CA SER A 55 -6.95 6.58 50.75
C SER A 55 -6.63 5.13 50.42
N SER A 56 -6.05 4.46 51.41
CA SER A 56 -5.65 3.05 51.42
C SER A 56 -6.83 2.17 51.85
N GLY A 57 -6.92 0.95 51.32
CA GLY A 57 -7.81 -0.09 51.83
C GLY A 57 -7.30 -1.48 51.43
N SER A 58 -6.74 -2.18 52.41
CA SER A 58 -6.20 -3.54 52.35
C SER A 58 -7.26 -4.56 52.81
N ALA A 59 -7.31 -5.75 52.21
CA ALA A 59 -7.45 -7.05 52.92
C ALA A 59 -7.56 -8.24 51.94
N LEU A 60 -7.13 -9.41 52.43
CA LEU A 60 -6.74 -10.65 51.76
C LEU A 60 -7.80 -11.78 51.88
N GLU A 61 -7.50 -12.92 51.23
CA GLU A 61 -7.97 -14.32 51.44
C GLU A 61 -9.25 -14.76 50.71
N ASP A 62 -9.45 -15.99 50.19
CA ASP A 62 -8.66 -17.22 49.89
C ASP A 62 -9.64 -18.19 49.16
N GLY A 63 -9.15 -19.18 48.40
CA GLY A 63 -9.87 -20.45 48.15
C GLY A 63 -10.46 -20.75 46.76
N SER A 64 -9.61 -21.31 45.88
CA SER A 64 -9.83 -22.40 44.89
C SER A 64 -11.16 -22.53 44.11
N ASP A 65 -11.12 -22.27 42.79
CA ASP A 65 -11.70 -23.19 41.81
C ASP A 65 -11.07 -23.05 40.40
N THR A 66 -10.98 -24.15 39.67
CA THR A 66 -10.32 -24.26 38.37
C THR A 66 -11.23 -23.70 37.27
N ILE A 67 -10.92 -22.51 36.73
CA ILE A 67 -11.74 -21.83 35.71
C ILE A 67 -10.84 -21.31 34.58
N ILE A 68 -11.35 -21.38 33.35
CA ILE A 68 -10.87 -20.63 32.17
C ILE A 68 -10.37 -19.27 32.65
N GLU A 69 -9.13 -18.88 32.32
CA GLU A 69 -8.53 -17.65 32.82
C GLU A 69 -9.26 -16.45 32.20
N ASP A 70 -10.38 -16.10 32.82
CA ASP A 70 -11.10 -14.85 32.67
C ASP A 70 -10.16 -13.80 33.26
N LEU A 71 -9.37 -13.18 32.37
CA LEU A 71 -8.43 -12.15 32.71
C LEU A 71 -9.23 -10.98 33.30
N ALA A 72 -9.20 -10.85 34.64
CA ALA A 72 -9.86 -9.78 35.35
C ALA A 72 -9.53 -8.42 34.71
N TYR A 73 -10.55 -7.84 34.08
CA TYR A 73 -10.55 -6.60 33.31
C TYR A 73 -10.87 -5.42 34.23
N THR A 74 -10.14 -4.31 34.07
CA THR A 74 -10.54 -3.00 34.61
C THR A 74 -10.95 -2.11 33.43
N PRO A 75 -12.26 -1.86 33.22
CA PRO A 75 -12.78 -1.06 32.12
C PRO A 75 -12.32 0.41 32.07
N ASP A 76 -11.67 0.90 33.12
CA ASP A 76 -11.63 2.34 33.41
C ASP A 76 -10.65 3.18 32.55
N LYS A 77 -9.96 2.62 31.56
CA LYS A 77 -8.95 3.38 30.78
C LYS A 77 -9.52 4.07 29.54
N PHE A 78 -10.51 3.49 28.86
CA PHE A 78 -11.01 3.98 27.58
C PHE A 78 -12.54 3.90 27.52
N ILE A 79 -13.19 4.97 27.06
CA ILE A 79 -14.65 5.00 26.86
C ILE A 79 -14.98 4.66 25.41
N THR A 80 -14.27 5.30 24.48
CA THR A 80 -14.46 5.18 23.03
C THR A 80 -13.38 4.35 22.35
N GLY A 81 -12.29 4.04 23.05
CA GLY A 81 -11.11 3.39 22.46
C GLY A 81 -10.28 4.33 21.59
N THR A 82 -10.58 5.63 21.51
CA THR A 82 -9.82 6.59 20.69
C THR A 82 -9.10 7.65 21.51
N GLU A 83 -9.16 7.54 22.84
CA GLU A 83 -8.49 8.48 23.73
C GLU A 83 -6.97 8.29 23.65
N GLN A 84 -6.24 9.39 23.45
CA GLN A 84 -4.78 9.42 23.47
C GLN A 84 -4.16 8.32 22.57
N LEU A 85 -4.54 8.30 21.29
CA LEU A 85 -3.98 7.35 20.33
C LEU A 85 -2.45 7.42 20.28
N PRO A 86 -1.77 6.27 20.07
CA PRO A 86 -0.33 6.22 19.87
C PRO A 86 0.09 6.98 18.62
N LYS A 87 1.38 7.33 18.51
CA LYS A 87 1.87 8.27 17.48
C LYS A 87 1.58 7.78 16.07
N SER A 88 1.67 6.48 15.80
CA SER A 88 1.30 5.90 14.51
C SER A 88 -0.17 6.11 14.12
N LEU A 89 -1.06 6.28 15.09
CA LEU A 89 -2.50 6.44 14.88
C LEU A 89 -2.98 7.89 15.07
N GLN A 90 -2.12 8.80 15.51
CA GLN A 90 -2.47 10.21 15.70
C GLN A 90 -2.87 10.89 14.38
N GLY A 91 -3.99 11.62 14.41
CA GLY A 91 -4.52 12.32 13.24
C GLY A 91 -5.21 11.41 12.22
N THR A 92 -5.37 10.12 12.52
CA THR A 92 -6.12 9.18 11.68
C THR A 92 -7.54 9.00 12.19
N GLN A 93 -8.43 8.55 11.30
CA GLN A 93 -9.72 7.98 11.68
C GLN A 93 -9.56 6.47 11.80
N VAL A 94 -10.35 5.82 12.67
CA VAL A 94 -10.38 4.37 12.77
C VAL A 94 -10.76 3.79 11.40
N ASP A 95 -9.88 2.97 10.82
CA ASP A 95 -10.16 2.28 9.56
C ASP A 95 -11.04 1.06 9.82
N GLY A 96 -11.90 0.73 8.87
CA GLY A 96 -12.85 -0.37 8.97
C GLY A 96 -14.23 0.06 9.44
N GLU A 97 -15.15 -0.90 9.42
CA GLU A 97 -16.54 -0.69 9.74
C GLU A 97 -17.13 -1.93 10.40
N ILE A 98 -18.06 -1.72 11.33
CA ILE A 98 -18.86 -2.77 11.94
C ILE A 98 -20.25 -2.66 11.33
N ILE A 99 -20.64 -3.66 10.56
CA ILE A 99 -21.96 -3.70 9.91
C ILE A 99 -22.83 -4.68 10.68
N ILE A 100 -24.06 -4.27 10.96
CA ILE A 100 -25.07 -5.09 11.62
C ILE A 100 -26.33 -5.18 10.76
N THR A 101 -27.10 -6.25 10.90
CA THR A 101 -28.43 -6.39 10.28
C THR A 101 -29.48 -5.61 11.07
N ASP A 102 -30.71 -5.55 10.55
CA ASP A 102 -31.86 -4.95 11.24
C ASP A 102 -32.21 -5.69 12.56
N GLU A 103 -31.80 -6.96 12.68
CA GLU A 103 -31.91 -7.78 13.89
C GLU A 103 -30.68 -7.69 14.80
N GLU A 104 -29.84 -6.65 14.62
CA GLU A 104 -28.64 -6.37 15.41
C GLU A 104 -27.60 -7.52 15.38
N GLN A 105 -27.62 -8.36 14.34
CA GLN A 105 -26.63 -9.42 14.15
C GLN A 105 -25.41 -8.88 13.42
N LEU A 106 -24.21 -9.33 13.80
CA LEU A 106 -22.99 -8.91 13.13
C LEU A 106 -22.94 -9.45 11.70
N VAL A 107 -22.61 -8.59 10.74
CA VAL A 107 -22.28 -9.00 9.37
C VAL A 107 -20.75 -9.02 9.24
N PRO A 108 -20.11 -10.19 9.07
CA PRO A 108 -18.67 -10.25 8.84
C PRO A 108 -18.31 -9.53 7.55
N THR A 109 -17.40 -8.57 7.62
CA THR A 109 -16.88 -7.86 6.46
C THR A 109 -15.36 -7.77 6.48
N ARG A 110 -14.77 -7.46 5.33
CA ARG A 110 -13.36 -7.05 5.29
C ARG A 110 -13.12 -5.77 6.09
N GLY A 111 -14.12 -4.90 6.23
CA GLY A 111 -14.06 -3.70 7.06
C GLY A 111 -13.84 -4.03 8.52
N LEU A 112 -14.54 -5.03 9.07
CA LEU A 112 -14.35 -5.46 10.45
C LEU A 112 -12.91 -5.95 10.71
N ARG A 113 -12.34 -6.71 9.77
CA ARG A 113 -10.93 -7.11 9.86
C ARG A 113 -9.97 -5.92 9.81
N ARG A 114 -10.23 -4.92 8.94
CA ARG A 114 -9.40 -3.70 8.89
C ARG A 114 -9.43 -2.92 10.20
N LEU A 115 -10.57 -2.91 10.90
CA LEU A 115 -10.68 -2.33 12.24
C LEU A 115 -9.76 -3.03 13.23
N PHE A 116 -9.68 -4.36 13.20
CA PHE A 116 -8.72 -5.08 14.03
C PHE A 116 -7.29 -4.74 13.64
N ASP A 117 -6.97 -4.75 12.35
CA ASP A 117 -5.64 -4.41 11.83
C ASP A 117 -5.21 -2.97 12.19
N TYR A 118 -6.15 -2.03 12.22
CA TYR A 118 -5.91 -0.64 12.62
C TYR A 118 -5.36 -0.55 14.04
N PHE A 119 -6.06 -1.12 15.02
CA PHE A 119 -5.60 -1.09 16.41
C PHE A 119 -4.37 -1.97 16.63
N LEU A 120 -4.30 -3.14 15.97
CA LEU A 120 -3.13 -4.02 16.05
C LEU A 120 -1.87 -3.43 15.40
N SER A 121 -2.00 -2.42 14.53
CA SER A 121 -0.84 -1.72 13.95
C SER A 121 -0.04 -0.93 14.98
N ALA A 122 -0.63 -0.61 16.15
CA ALA A 122 0.05 0.00 17.28
C ALA A 122 0.92 -0.99 18.09
N LEU A 123 0.95 -2.28 17.70
CA LEU A 123 1.75 -3.28 18.39
C LEU A 123 3.24 -2.92 18.36
N GLY A 124 3.83 -2.75 19.54
CA GLY A 124 5.22 -2.30 19.71
C GLY A 124 5.36 -0.85 20.15
N GLU A 125 4.31 -0.03 19.97
CA GLU A 125 4.16 1.29 20.62
C GLU A 125 3.34 1.18 21.91
N GLU A 126 2.27 0.39 21.87
CA GLU A 126 1.46 0.03 23.04
C GLU A 126 1.65 -1.47 23.37
N ASP A 127 1.44 -1.83 24.64
CA ASP A 127 1.40 -3.22 25.06
C ASP A 127 0.08 -3.89 24.63
N ALA A 128 0.09 -5.22 24.50
CA ALA A 128 -1.06 -5.98 24.01
C ALA A 128 -2.34 -5.76 24.84
N LYS A 129 -2.23 -5.62 26.17
CA LYS A 129 -3.41 -5.41 27.02
C LYS A 129 -4.03 -4.03 26.78
N THR A 130 -3.21 -3.01 26.56
CA THR A 130 -3.70 -1.67 26.20
C THR A 130 -4.43 -1.69 24.85
N ILE A 131 -3.90 -2.41 23.86
CA ILE A 131 -4.54 -2.55 22.54
C ILE A 131 -5.87 -3.31 22.67
N ASP A 132 -5.91 -4.41 23.43
CA ASP A 132 -7.12 -5.19 23.65
C ASP A 132 -8.21 -4.34 24.32
N ALA A 133 -7.89 -3.64 25.41
CA ALA A 133 -8.82 -2.75 26.10
C ALA A 133 -9.36 -1.63 25.19
N ARG A 134 -8.55 -1.17 24.24
CA ARG A 134 -8.91 -0.13 23.28
C ARG A 134 -9.92 -0.66 22.25
N VAL A 135 -9.67 -1.84 21.70
CA VAL A 135 -10.59 -2.52 20.77
C VAL A 135 -11.91 -2.85 21.46
N GLU A 136 -11.86 -3.35 22.69
CA GLU A 136 -13.04 -3.64 23.52
C GLU A 136 -13.90 -2.41 23.77
N ALA A 137 -13.29 -1.30 24.19
CA ALA A 137 -13.98 -0.04 24.39
C ALA A 137 -14.58 0.50 23.09
N TYR A 138 -13.82 0.45 21.98
CA TYR A 138 -14.31 0.91 20.68
C TYR A 138 -15.54 0.12 20.21
N ILE A 139 -15.46 -1.21 20.22
CA ILE A 139 -16.57 -2.07 19.78
C ILE A 139 -17.78 -1.89 20.69
N SER A 140 -17.59 -1.88 22.01
CA SER A 140 -18.69 -1.73 22.98
C SER A 140 -19.37 -0.37 22.90
N ASN A 141 -18.63 0.69 22.55
CA ASN A 141 -19.17 2.04 22.41
C ASN A 141 -19.85 2.30 21.06
N THR A 142 -19.50 1.54 20.02
CA THR A 142 -19.98 1.77 18.65
C THR A 142 -20.99 0.73 18.16
N THR A 143 -21.12 -0.40 18.86
CA THR A 143 -21.92 -1.55 18.40
C THR A 143 -22.86 -2.02 19.51
N PRO A 144 -24.16 -2.23 19.22
CA PRO A 144 -25.10 -2.80 20.18
C PRO A 144 -24.86 -4.30 20.40
N GLN A 145 -25.45 -4.84 21.47
CA GLN A 145 -25.55 -6.28 21.69
C GLN A 145 -26.66 -6.88 20.83
N PRO A 146 -26.53 -8.11 20.29
CA PRO A 146 -25.44 -9.08 20.52
C PRO A 146 -24.20 -8.92 19.61
N ALA A 147 -24.26 -8.05 18.59
CA ALA A 147 -23.18 -7.89 17.61
C ALA A 147 -21.83 -7.50 18.23
N ALA A 148 -21.82 -6.67 19.29
CA ALA A 148 -20.58 -6.31 19.99
C ALA A 148 -19.85 -7.54 20.54
N SER A 149 -20.55 -8.44 21.24
CA SER A 149 -19.95 -9.66 21.77
C SER A 149 -19.47 -10.60 20.67
N GLU A 150 -20.17 -10.67 19.54
CA GLU A 150 -19.71 -11.44 18.38
C GLU A 150 -18.44 -10.84 17.75
N ALA A 151 -18.37 -9.52 17.62
CA ALA A 151 -17.21 -8.82 17.07
C ALA A 151 -15.96 -9.03 17.95
N LEU A 152 -16.11 -9.00 19.28
CA LEU A 152 -15.03 -9.30 20.22
C LEU A 152 -14.56 -10.74 20.12
N LYS A 153 -15.48 -11.69 19.98
CA LYS A 153 -15.13 -13.09 19.72
C LYS A 153 -14.31 -13.23 18.43
N LEU A 154 -14.72 -12.57 17.35
CA LEU A 154 -13.97 -12.57 16.09
C LEU A 154 -12.59 -11.91 16.23
N TYR A 155 -12.47 -10.84 17.02
CA TYR A 155 -11.20 -10.20 17.31
C TYR A 155 -10.21 -11.17 17.96
N HIS A 156 -10.62 -11.91 19.01
CA HIS A 156 -9.75 -12.89 19.65
C HIS A 156 -9.39 -14.06 18.73
N GLN A 157 -10.34 -14.55 17.93
CA GLN A 157 -10.05 -15.55 16.89
C GLN A 157 -9.05 -15.02 15.85
N TYR A 158 -9.13 -13.73 15.50
CA TYR A 158 -8.18 -13.08 14.61
C TYR A 158 -6.79 -12.97 15.20
N GLN A 159 -6.65 -12.61 16.47
CA GLN A 159 -5.36 -12.64 17.17
C GLN A 159 -4.77 -14.05 17.21
N ALA A 160 -5.59 -15.09 17.45
CA ALA A 160 -5.16 -16.49 17.40
C ALA A 160 -4.67 -16.88 16.00
N TYR A 161 -5.38 -16.46 14.95
CA TYR A 161 -4.97 -16.64 13.55
C TYR A 161 -3.59 -16.02 13.30
N LEU A 162 -3.37 -14.76 13.70
CA LEU A 162 -2.08 -14.08 13.51
C LEU A 162 -0.94 -14.82 14.23
N LYS A 163 -1.17 -15.28 15.46
CA LYS A 163 -0.19 -16.07 16.23
C LYS A 163 0.15 -17.38 15.51
N LEU A 164 -0.84 -18.15 15.08
CA LEU A 164 -0.60 -19.44 14.40
C LEU A 164 0.09 -19.27 13.04
N VAL A 165 -0.30 -18.26 12.25
CA VAL A 165 0.35 -17.97 10.97
C VAL A 165 1.81 -17.53 11.15
N SER A 166 2.10 -16.72 12.17
CA SER A 166 3.48 -16.31 12.48
C SER A 166 4.39 -17.50 12.82
N ALA A 167 3.83 -18.53 13.47
CA ALA A 167 4.57 -19.75 13.81
C ALA A 167 4.92 -20.60 12.57
N LEU A 168 4.17 -20.47 11.46
CA LEU A 168 4.50 -21.15 10.19
C LEU A 168 5.72 -20.53 9.48
N GLN A 169 6.08 -19.28 9.78
CA GLN A 169 6.99 -18.45 8.95
C GLN A 169 8.47 -18.45 9.39
N SER A 170 8.94 -19.45 10.13
CA SER A 170 10.37 -19.57 10.49
C SER A 170 11.08 -20.57 9.56
N PRO A 171 11.99 -20.19 8.63
CA PRO A 171 12.76 -18.94 8.47
C PRO A 171 12.27 -18.04 7.29
N PRO A 172 12.86 -16.85 7.02
CA PRO A 172 12.17 -15.67 6.50
C PRO A 172 11.84 -15.82 5.00
N THR A 173 10.66 -16.33 4.70
CA THR A 173 10.04 -16.09 3.41
C THR A 173 9.37 -14.73 3.49
N LYS A 174 9.75 -13.81 2.60
CA LYS A 174 9.11 -12.51 2.46
C LYS A 174 7.60 -12.71 2.27
N PRO A 175 6.75 -11.77 2.72
CA PRO A 175 5.32 -11.88 2.51
C PRO A 175 5.02 -12.15 1.03
N ILE A 176 4.15 -13.13 0.77
CA ILE A 176 3.79 -13.66 -0.56
C ILE A 176 3.19 -12.58 -1.50
N ASN A 177 2.82 -11.43 -0.93
CA ASN A 177 2.31 -10.27 -1.64
C ASN A 177 3.37 -9.24 -2.02
N ASP A 178 4.65 -9.46 -1.66
CA ASP A 178 5.73 -8.58 -2.08
C ASP A 178 5.98 -8.75 -3.59
N VAL A 179 5.90 -7.65 -4.34
CA VAL A 179 6.10 -7.58 -5.78
C VAL A 179 7.44 -8.22 -6.17
N LYS A 180 8.46 -8.05 -5.33
CA LYS A 180 9.79 -8.66 -5.54
C LYS A 180 9.73 -10.18 -5.47
N SER A 181 8.96 -10.74 -4.53
CA SER A 181 8.81 -12.19 -4.41
C SER A 181 8.10 -12.78 -5.63
N LEU A 182 7.03 -12.13 -6.11
CA LEU A 182 6.32 -12.55 -7.31
C LEU A 182 7.20 -12.49 -8.56
N GLN A 183 8.04 -11.45 -8.67
CA GLN A 183 8.97 -11.30 -9.78
C GLN A 183 10.10 -12.34 -9.74
N GLU A 184 10.65 -12.64 -8.56
CA GLU A 184 11.64 -13.70 -8.36
C GLU A 184 11.05 -15.09 -8.69
N THR A 185 9.82 -15.37 -8.28
CA THR A 185 9.11 -16.61 -8.68
C THR A 185 8.90 -16.64 -10.18
N ALA A 186 8.40 -15.57 -10.81
CA ALA A 186 8.22 -15.53 -12.26
C ALA A 186 9.53 -15.76 -13.05
N GLN A 187 10.67 -15.38 -12.47
CA GLN A 187 12.01 -15.62 -13.02
C GLN A 187 12.57 -17.03 -12.71
N GLY A 188 11.79 -17.90 -12.05
CA GLY A 188 12.20 -19.25 -11.66
C GLY A 188 13.18 -19.28 -10.47
N LYS A 189 13.32 -18.17 -9.73
CA LYS A 189 14.24 -18.04 -8.59
C LYS A 189 13.63 -18.52 -7.27
N MET A 190 12.33 -18.82 -7.25
CA MET A 190 11.62 -19.41 -6.10
C MET A 190 10.73 -20.58 -6.53
N ASP A 191 10.57 -21.55 -5.62
CA ASP A 191 9.72 -22.72 -5.80
C ASP A 191 8.24 -22.37 -5.62
N LEU A 192 7.46 -22.38 -6.72
CA LEU A 192 6.01 -22.17 -6.69
C LEU A 192 5.31 -23.21 -5.80
N ALA A 193 5.80 -24.45 -5.75
CA ALA A 193 5.20 -25.50 -4.93
C ALA A 193 5.38 -25.23 -3.42
N ALA A 194 6.47 -24.56 -3.02
CA ALA A 194 6.65 -24.12 -1.64
C ALA A 194 5.62 -23.07 -1.23
N LEU A 195 5.34 -22.11 -2.12
CA LEU A 195 4.31 -21.08 -1.90
C LEU A 195 2.92 -21.70 -1.76
N GLU A 196 2.58 -22.68 -2.59
CA GLU A 196 1.30 -23.39 -2.51
C GLU A 196 1.14 -24.17 -1.20
N ARG A 197 2.21 -24.86 -0.74
CA ARG A 197 2.19 -25.56 0.54
C ARG A 197 1.91 -24.60 1.70
N GLN A 198 2.58 -23.45 1.71
CA GLN A 198 2.38 -22.43 2.74
C GLN A 198 0.96 -21.86 2.70
N GLN A 199 0.43 -21.53 1.50
CA GLN A 199 -0.95 -21.05 1.36
C GLN A 199 -1.96 -22.09 1.86
N LYS A 200 -1.74 -23.38 1.57
CA LYS A 200 -2.62 -24.46 2.07
C LYS A 200 -2.62 -24.53 3.59
N GLN A 201 -1.46 -24.40 4.24
CA GLN A 201 -1.38 -24.38 5.72
C GLN A 201 -2.12 -23.18 6.32
N VAL A 202 -1.98 -21.99 5.73
CA VAL A 202 -2.71 -20.80 6.16
C VAL A 202 -4.22 -21.00 6.03
N LYS A 203 -4.70 -21.58 4.91
CA LYS A 203 -6.12 -21.90 4.73
C LYS A 203 -6.64 -22.92 5.75
N GLN A 204 -5.83 -23.91 6.11
CA GLN A 204 -6.17 -24.88 7.16
C GLN A 204 -6.34 -24.20 8.53
N ILE A 205 -5.43 -23.30 8.91
CA ILE A 205 -5.57 -22.51 10.15
C ILE A 205 -6.87 -21.71 10.12
N ARG A 206 -7.17 -21.03 9.00
CA ARG A 206 -8.42 -20.25 8.86
C ARG A 206 -9.65 -21.13 9.04
N SER A 207 -9.65 -22.33 8.47
CA SER A 207 -10.76 -23.29 8.59
C SER A 207 -10.95 -23.85 10.00
N GLN A 208 -9.92 -23.82 10.84
CA GLN A 208 -10.02 -24.23 12.25
C GLN A 208 -10.59 -23.11 13.14
N LEU A 209 -10.38 -21.85 12.77
CA LEU A 209 -10.73 -20.70 13.60
C LEU A 209 -12.04 -20.02 13.18
N PHE A 210 -12.37 -20.04 11.89
CA PHE A 210 -13.46 -19.24 11.32
C PHE A 210 -14.44 -20.11 10.55
N ASN A 211 -15.72 -19.77 10.61
CA ASN A 211 -16.72 -20.35 9.72
C ASN A 211 -16.52 -19.87 8.26
N SER A 212 -17.25 -20.46 7.31
CA SER A 212 -17.10 -20.14 5.88
C SER A 212 -17.43 -18.69 5.52
N GLU A 213 -18.39 -18.08 6.23
CA GLU A 213 -18.83 -16.70 5.99
C GLU A 213 -17.73 -15.72 6.38
N VAL A 214 -17.19 -15.83 7.59
CA VAL A 214 -16.08 -15.02 8.08
C VAL A 214 -14.84 -15.23 7.23
N GLN A 215 -14.54 -16.47 6.80
CA GLN A 215 -13.42 -16.73 5.91
C GLN A 215 -13.56 -15.99 4.57
N ALA A 216 -14.73 -16.05 3.95
CA ALA A 216 -15.01 -15.36 2.69
C ALA A 216 -14.93 -13.84 2.87
N ALA A 217 -15.50 -13.31 3.94
CA ALA A 217 -15.50 -11.89 4.25
C ALA A 217 -14.10 -11.32 4.53
N PHE A 218 -13.33 -12.00 5.39
CA PHE A 218 -12.03 -11.51 5.84
C PHE A 218 -10.94 -11.72 4.79
N PHE A 219 -10.95 -12.87 4.10
CA PHE A 219 -9.81 -13.31 3.28
C PHE A 219 -10.14 -13.48 1.79
N GLY A 220 -11.41 -13.36 1.38
CA GLY A 220 -11.84 -13.66 0.01
C GLY A 220 -11.10 -12.86 -1.07
N THR A 221 -10.92 -11.55 -0.86
CA THR A 221 -10.18 -10.71 -1.83
C THR A 221 -8.71 -11.10 -1.94
N GLU A 222 -8.09 -11.50 -0.82
CA GLU A 222 -6.68 -11.90 -0.81
C GLU A 222 -6.50 -13.27 -1.48
N ASP A 223 -7.42 -14.19 -1.23
CA ASP A 223 -7.45 -15.49 -1.89
C ASP A 223 -7.65 -15.36 -3.41
N GLN A 224 -8.50 -14.43 -3.85
CA GLN A 224 -8.67 -14.09 -5.27
C GLN A 224 -7.38 -13.50 -5.88
N LEU A 225 -6.73 -12.56 -5.17
CA LEU A 225 -5.47 -11.98 -5.60
C LEU A 225 -4.35 -13.03 -5.69
N HIS A 226 -4.28 -13.95 -4.71
CA HIS A 226 -3.33 -15.07 -4.70
C HIS A 226 -3.55 -16.00 -5.89
N ALA A 227 -4.81 -16.38 -6.16
CA ALA A 227 -5.15 -17.21 -7.31
C ALA A 227 -4.79 -16.52 -8.64
N TYR A 228 -5.06 -15.22 -8.75
CA TYR A 228 -4.67 -14.41 -9.91
C TYR A 228 -3.14 -14.41 -10.11
N ASN A 229 -2.37 -14.07 -9.07
CA ASN A 229 -0.92 -14.00 -9.13
C ASN A 229 -0.29 -15.35 -9.48
N LYS A 230 -0.80 -16.43 -8.90
CA LYS A 230 -0.38 -17.80 -9.23
C LYS A 230 -0.54 -18.06 -10.73
N GLN A 231 -1.72 -17.79 -11.29
CA GLN A 231 -1.95 -17.99 -12.72
C GLN A 231 -1.00 -17.16 -13.58
N MET A 232 -0.74 -15.90 -13.20
CA MET A 232 0.19 -15.04 -13.95
C MET A 232 1.61 -15.61 -13.96
N ILE A 233 2.05 -16.19 -12.84
CA ILE A 233 3.34 -16.89 -12.73
C ILE A 233 3.36 -18.13 -13.62
N GLU A 234 2.32 -18.97 -13.56
CA GLU A 234 2.21 -20.17 -14.39
C GLU A 234 2.29 -19.84 -15.88
N ILE A 235 1.55 -18.83 -16.35
CA ILE A 235 1.60 -18.35 -17.73
C ILE A 235 3.00 -17.81 -18.08
N ALA A 236 3.63 -17.07 -17.15
CA ALA A 236 4.96 -16.51 -17.38
C ALA A 236 6.04 -17.61 -17.49
N GLN A 237 5.94 -18.66 -16.69
CA GLN A 237 6.89 -19.78 -16.65
C GLN A 237 6.66 -20.83 -17.73
N ASP A 238 5.48 -20.87 -18.35
CA ASP A 238 5.18 -21.82 -19.41
C ASP A 238 6.13 -21.63 -20.59
N LYS A 239 7.00 -22.62 -20.83
CA LYS A 239 8.01 -22.58 -21.90
C LYS A 239 7.44 -22.99 -23.25
N SER A 240 6.22 -23.56 -23.27
CA SER A 240 5.54 -23.94 -24.52
C SER A 240 4.88 -22.75 -25.21
N LEU A 241 4.63 -21.65 -24.48
CA LEU A 241 3.98 -20.46 -25.01
C LEU A 241 4.99 -19.41 -25.49
N SER A 242 4.79 -18.93 -26.71
CA SER A 242 5.43 -17.69 -27.20
C SER A 242 4.95 -16.46 -26.43
N ALA A 243 5.64 -15.33 -26.60
CA ALA A 243 5.24 -14.07 -25.96
C ALA A 243 3.80 -13.64 -26.33
N SER A 244 3.40 -13.85 -27.59
CA SER A 244 2.04 -13.55 -28.06
C SER A 244 1.01 -14.49 -27.43
N GLU A 245 1.32 -15.78 -27.31
CA GLU A 245 0.42 -16.76 -26.68
C GLU A 245 0.28 -16.53 -25.19
N LYS A 246 1.35 -16.13 -24.48
CA LYS A 246 1.28 -15.71 -23.08
C LYS A 246 0.35 -14.51 -22.91
N GLN A 247 0.41 -13.52 -23.79
CA GLN A 247 -0.48 -12.36 -23.73
C GLN A 247 -1.95 -12.76 -23.94
N LYS A 248 -2.22 -13.63 -24.92
CA LYS A 248 -3.57 -14.17 -25.14
C LYS A 248 -4.07 -14.98 -23.94
N ALA A 249 -3.22 -15.79 -23.33
CA ALA A 249 -3.56 -16.57 -22.13
C ALA A 249 -3.91 -15.67 -20.94
N LYS A 250 -3.14 -14.60 -20.72
CA LYS A 250 -3.45 -13.60 -19.68
C LYS A 250 -4.81 -12.94 -19.91
N GLN A 251 -5.07 -12.48 -21.13
CA GLN A 251 -6.35 -11.84 -21.48
C GLN A 251 -7.53 -12.81 -21.34
N ALA A 252 -7.39 -14.06 -21.76
CA ALA A 252 -8.41 -15.08 -21.56
C ALA A 252 -8.66 -15.35 -20.07
N TYR A 253 -7.61 -15.35 -19.25
CA TYR A 253 -7.73 -15.47 -17.80
C TYR A 253 -8.49 -14.30 -17.17
N LEU A 254 -8.13 -13.08 -17.54
CA LEU A 254 -8.80 -11.86 -17.09
C LEU A 254 -10.31 -11.88 -17.37
N LYS A 255 -10.70 -12.29 -18.58
CA LYS A 255 -12.12 -12.38 -18.98
C LYS A 255 -12.93 -13.40 -18.17
N ARG A 256 -12.31 -14.49 -17.73
CA ARG A 256 -13.00 -15.55 -16.93
C ARG A 256 -13.01 -15.26 -15.43
N LEU A 257 -12.31 -14.24 -14.95
CA LEU A 257 -12.33 -13.90 -13.54
C LEU A 257 -13.74 -13.43 -13.15
N PRO A 258 -14.26 -13.88 -11.99
CA PRO A 258 -15.46 -13.29 -11.41
C PRO A 258 -15.26 -11.80 -11.12
N GLU A 259 -16.36 -11.04 -11.17
CA GLU A 259 -16.37 -9.64 -10.77
C GLU A 259 -15.85 -9.49 -9.34
N SER A 260 -14.73 -8.77 -9.20
CA SER A 260 -14.01 -8.59 -7.95
C SER A 260 -13.10 -7.37 -8.01
N LEU A 261 -12.64 -6.89 -6.85
CA LEU A 261 -11.61 -5.85 -6.81
C LEU A 261 -10.34 -6.27 -7.56
N THR A 262 -9.94 -7.55 -7.41
CA THR A 262 -8.79 -8.12 -8.12
C THR A 262 -8.96 -8.04 -9.63
N LYS A 263 -10.14 -8.40 -10.17
CA LYS A 263 -10.42 -8.30 -11.60
C LYS A 263 -10.32 -6.85 -12.08
N LYS A 264 -11.00 -5.91 -11.40
CA LYS A 264 -10.98 -4.48 -11.76
C LYS A 264 -9.56 -3.92 -11.80
N GLN A 265 -8.75 -4.22 -10.79
CA GLN A 265 -7.34 -3.78 -10.74
C GLN A 265 -6.51 -4.41 -11.87
N ALA A 266 -6.73 -5.70 -12.15
CA ALA A 266 -6.00 -6.40 -13.19
C ALA A 266 -6.38 -5.91 -14.61
N GLU A 267 -7.66 -5.61 -14.85
CA GLU A 267 -8.15 -5.01 -16.10
C GLU A 267 -7.59 -3.59 -16.29
N GLN A 268 -7.59 -2.77 -15.23
CA GLN A 268 -7.00 -1.43 -15.29
C GLN A 268 -5.52 -1.50 -15.68
N GLN A 269 -4.76 -2.40 -15.06
CA GLN A 269 -3.35 -2.59 -15.42
C GLN A 269 -3.20 -3.06 -16.86
N ALA A 270 -4.00 -4.03 -17.30
CA ALA A 270 -3.95 -4.54 -18.68
C ALA A 270 -4.28 -3.44 -19.71
N ASN A 271 -5.21 -2.55 -19.41
CA ASN A 271 -5.56 -1.42 -20.26
C ASN A 271 -4.40 -0.42 -20.36
N ILE A 272 -3.71 -0.13 -19.25
CA ILE A 272 -2.51 0.73 -19.25
C ILE A 272 -1.39 0.10 -20.10
N ASP A 273 -1.11 -1.19 -19.91
CA ASP A 273 -0.07 -1.89 -20.66
C ASP A 273 -0.38 -1.89 -22.17
N GLN A 274 -1.65 -2.12 -22.53
CA GLN A 274 -2.12 -2.09 -23.91
C GLN A 274 -2.05 -0.68 -24.50
N LEU A 275 -2.44 0.34 -23.74
CA LEU A 275 -2.35 1.75 -24.13
C LEU A 275 -0.91 2.14 -24.47
N MET A 276 0.06 1.82 -23.59
CA MET A 276 1.47 2.12 -23.82
C MET A 276 2.00 1.39 -25.05
N THR A 277 1.79 0.07 -25.13
CA THR A 277 2.29 -0.77 -26.23
C THR A 277 1.71 -0.34 -27.58
N ARG A 278 0.39 -0.13 -27.67
CA ARG A 278 -0.27 0.30 -28.92
C ARG A 278 0.15 1.71 -29.30
N THR A 279 0.28 2.63 -28.35
CA THR A 279 0.76 4.00 -28.63
C THR A 279 2.16 3.97 -29.25
N GLU A 280 3.09 3.22 -28.67
CA GLU A 280 4.46 3.11 -29.21
C GLU A 280 4.48 2.50 -30.61
N GLN A 281 3.72 1.42 -30.82
CA GLN A 281 3.64 0.77 -32.13
C GLN A 281 3.05 1.70 -33.18
N MET A 282 1.95 2.39 -32.86
CA MET A 282 1.29 3.32 -33.78
C MET A 282 2.18 4.51 -34.12
N LYS A 283 2.90 5.08 -33.14
CA LYS A 283 3.89 6.14 -33.39
C LYS A 283 5.01 5.66 -34.32
N LYS A 284 5.51 4.43 -34.14
CA LYS A 284 6.54 3.84 -35.04
C LYS A 284 6.04 3.61 -36.46
N THR A 285 4.76 3.32 -36.64
CA THR A 285 4.15 3.13 -37.97
C THR A 285 3.66 4.45 -38.60
N GLY A 286 3.89 5.59 -37.96
CA GLY A 286 3.52 6.91 -38.49
C GLY A 286 2.03 7.23 -38.38
N ALA A 287 1.33 6.69 -37.38
CA ALA A 287 -0.06 7.02 -37.13
C ALA A 287 -0.23 8.51 -36.79
N ASP A 288 -1.30 9.11 -37.30
CA ASP A 288 -1.64 10.50 -37.01
C ASP A 288 -2.32 10.67 -35.64
N GLU A 289 -2.52 11.92 -35.23
CA GLU A 289 -3.11 12.26 -33.94
C GLU A 289 -4.55 11.78 -33.79
N SER A 290 -5.31 11.72 -34.89
CA SER A 290 -6.70 11.26 -34.87
C SER A 290 -6.78 9.76 -34.63
N GLN A 291 -5.90 8.99 -35.25
CA GLN A 291 -5.80 7.54 -35.06
C GLN A 291 -5.35 7.20 -33.63
N LEU A 292 -4.40 7.95 -33.08
CA LEU A 292 -3.99 7.80 -31.68
C LEU A 292 -5.13 8.16 -30.73
N PHE A 293 -5.89 9.21 -31.00
CA PHE A 293 -7.03 9.64 -30.19
C PHE A 293 -8.16 8.60 -30.18
N GLU A 294 -8.51 8.04 -31.35
CA GLU A 294 -9.53 7.00 -31.48
C GLU A 294 -9.14 5.74 -30.67
N MET A 295 -7.92 5.25 -30.85
CA MET A 295 -7.39 4.09 -30.11
C MET A 295 -7.38 4.33 -28.59
N ARG A 296 -7.03 5.54 -28.15
CA ARG A 296 -7.02 5.89 -26.71
C ARG A 296 -8.43 5.97 -26.15
N THR A 297 -9.36 6.53 -26.91
CA THR A 297 -10.77 6.62 -26.51
C THR A 297 -11.36 5.22 -26.26
N GLU A 298 -11.02 4.24 -27.10
CA GLU A 298 -11.41 2.84 -26.93
C GLU A 298 -10.94 2.26 -25.57
N LEU A 299 -9.75 2.63 -25.10
CA LEU A 299 -9.12 2.01 -23.92
C LEU A 299 -9.34 2.75 -22.61
N VAL A 300 -9.39 4.07 -22.63
CA VAL A 300 -9.40 4.90 -21.42
C VAL A 300 -10.53 5.93 -21.39
N GLY A 301 -11.38 5.97 -22.41
CA GLY A 301 -12.46 6.95 -22.53
C GLY A 301 -12.00 8.29 -23.10
N VAL A 302 -12.98 9.13 -23.45
CA VAL A 302 -12.76 10.40 -24.17
C VAL A 302 -11.95 11.38 -23.32
N GLU A 303 -12.29 11.58 -22.05
CA GLU A 303 -11.65 12.59 -21.21
C GLU A 303 -10.16 12.26 -20.96
N ALA A 304 -9.83 10.97 -20.84
CA ALA A 304 -8.44 10.55 -20.71
C ALA A 304 -7.69 10.67 -22.04
N ALA A 305 -8.33 10.33 -23.17
CA ALA A 305 -7.74 10.50 -24.50
C ALA A 305 -7.43 11.97 -24.81
N GLU A 306 -8.31 12.91 -24.44
CA GLU A 306 -8.09 14.35 -24.57
C GLU A 306 -6.89 14.83 -23.75
N ARG A 307 -6.78 14.40 -22.49
CA ARG A 307 -5.60 14.72 -21.65
C ARG A 307 -4.30 14.16 -22.25
N LEU A 308 -4.33 12.97 -22.84
CA LEU A 308 -3.17 12.37 -23.51
C LEU A 308 -2.79 13.11 -24.80
N ALA A 309 -3.78 13.56 -25.59
CA ALA A 309 -3.53 14.37 -26.78
C ALA A 309 -2.94 15.75 -26.42
N ALA A 310 -3.48 16.41 -25.37
CA ALA A 310 -2.91 17.65 -24.87
C ALA A 310 -1.47 17.47 -24.36
N LEU A 311 -1.18 16.34 -23.71
CA LEU A 311 0.18 16.00 -23.28
C LEU A 311 1.13 15.78 -24.48
N ASP A 312 0.67 15.12 -25.54
CA ASP A 312 1.46 14.97 -26.78
C ASP A 312 1.79 16.33 -27.39
N GLN A 313 0.83 17.26 -27.45
CA GLN A 313 1.06 18.63 -27.94
C GLN A 313 2.07 19.40 -27.08
N GLN A 314 1.96 19.31 -25.76
CA GLN A 314 2.92 19.92 -24.84
C GLN A 314 4.34 19.35 -25.03
N ASN A 315 4.44 18.04 -25.27
CA ASN A 315 5.73 17.39 -25.53
C ASN A 315 6.32 17.83 -26.87
N GLN A 316 5.52 17.94 -27.94
CA GLN A 316 5.98 18.43 -29.24
C GLN A 316 6.47 19.88 -29.16
N ASP A 317 5.72 20.77 -28.49
CA ASP A 317 6.13 22.16 -28.29
C ASP A 317 7.44 22.24 -27.48
N PHE A 318 7.54 21.47 -26.39
CA PHE A 318 8.76 21.39 -25.60
C PHE A 318 9.96 20.91 -26.43
N ASP A 319 9.76 19.89 -27.27
CA ASP A 319 10.81 19.34 -28.14
C ASP A 319 11.31 20.38 -29.15
N HIS A 320 10.39 21.09 -29.82
CA HIS A 320 10.77 22.16 -30.73
C HIS A 320 11.46 23.34 -30.02
N ARG A 321 11.02 23.72 -28.82
CA ARG A 321 11.72 24.72 -28.00
C ARG A 321 13.12 24.23 -27.61
N PHE A 322 13.25 22.96 -27.24
CA PHE A 322 14.52 22.33 -26.87
C PHE A 322 15.52 22.29 -28.04
N GLU A 323 15.08 21.91 -29.24
CA GLU A 323 15.93 21.92 -30.44
C GLU A 323 16.45 23.34 -30.75
N ARG A 324 15.58 24.34 -30.70
CA ARG A 324 15.95 25.76 -30.88
C ARG A 324 16.92 26.23 -29.80
N TYR A 325 16.69 25.82 -28.55
CA TYR A 325 17.57 26.09 -27.41
C TYR A 325 18.97 25.51 -27.66
N GLN A 326 19.07 24.25 -28.10
CA GLN A 326 20.34 23.58 -28.37
C GLN A 326 21.12 24.27 -29.49
N GLN A 327 20.46 24.65 -30.59
CA GLN A 327 21.09 25.39 -31.68
C GLN A 327 21.65 26.75 -31.21
N GLN A 328 20.91 27.48 -30.35
CA GLN A 328 21.36 28.76 -29.82
C GLN A 328 22.49 28.60 -28.79
N LYS A 329 22.39 27.59 -27.91
CA LYS A 329 23.43 27.22 -26.95
C LYS A 329 24.75 26.90 -27.66
N GLN A 330 24.70 26.15 -28.76
CA GLN A 330 25.89 25.86 -29.58
C GLN A 330 26.51 27.13 -30.18
N LYS A 331 25.71 28.07 -30.68
CA LYS A 331 26.23 29.37 -31.19
C LYS A 331 26.90 30.20 -30.09
N ILE A 332 26.30 30.25 -28.90
CA ILE A 332 26.90 30.94 -27.74
C ILE A 332 28.23 30.27 -27.36
N ASN A 333 28.27 28.94 -27.31
CA ASN A 333 29.48 28.19 -26.99
C ASN A 333 30.60 28.38 -28.02
N GLY A 334 30.26 28.52 -29.31
CA GLY A 334 31.22 28.77 -30.39
C GLY A 334 31.73 30.22 -30.49
N SER A 335 31.24 31.15 -29.68
CA SER A 335 31.66 32.56 -29.70
C SER A 335 32.98 32.79 -28.91
N ASN A 336 33.73 33.85 -29.27
CA ASN A 336 34.99 34.24 -28.61
C ASN A 336 34.78 35.13 -27.36
N ILE A 337 33.70 34.92 -26.61
CA ILE A 337 33.44 35.63 -25.34
C ILE A 337 33.91 34.79 -24.14
N SER A 338 34.06 35.42 -22.97
CA SER A 338 34.48 34.71 -21.76
C SER A 338 33.47 33.64 -21.33
N GLN A 339 33.95 32.62 -20.61
CA GLN A 339 33.12 31.50 -20.18
C GLN A 339 31.97 31.94 -19.25
N GLU A 340 32.21 32.94 -18.41
CA GLU A 340 31.21 33.52 -17.51
C GLU A 340 30.08 34.19 -18.29
N VAL A 341 30.42 34.91 -19.37
CA VAL A 341 29.43 35.55 -20.24
C VAL A 341 28.62 34.51 -21.00
N LYS A 342 29.25 33.42 -21.48
CA LYS A 342 28.53 32.29 -22.11
C LYS A 342 27.49 31.69 -21.16
N GLN A 343 27.89 31.41 -19.92
CA GLN A 343 26.99 30.83 -18.91
C GLN A 343 25.82 31.77 -18.58
N GLN A 344 26.07 33.07 -18.47
CA GLN A 344 25.02 34.04 -18.22
C GLN A 344 24.02 34.13 -19.40
N GLN A 345 24.51 34.10 -20.64
CA GLN A 345 23.66 34.09 -21.83
C GLN A 345 22.83 32.80 -21.94
N ILE A 346 23.42 31.65 -21.64
CA ILE A 346 22.70 30.36 -21.61
C ILE A 346 21.61 30.37 -20.54
N LYS A 347 21.90 30.83 -19.32
CA LYS A 347 20.87 30.97 -18.27
C LYS A 347 19.73 31.90 -18.68
N THR A 348 20.06 33.03 -19.32
CA THR A 348 19.05 33.97 -19.81
C THR A 348 18.18 33.32 -20.89
N LEU A 349 18.80 32.53 -21.78
CA LEU A 349 18.09 31.77 -22.81
C LEU A 349 17.15 30.73 -22.18
N GLU A 350 17.59 30.01 -21.14
CA GLU A 350 16.77 29.06 -20.40
C GLU A 350 15.54 29.72 -19.77
N HIS A 351 15.73 30.85 -19.08
CA HIS A 351 14.63 31.61 -18.47
C HIS A 351 13.63 32.14 -19.48
N LYS A 352 14.08 32.46 -20.70
CA LYS A 352 13.22 32.96 -21.77
C LYS A 352 12.38 31.85 -22.43
N MET A 353 12.93 30.64 -22.53
CA MET A 353 12.33 29.55 -23.31
C MET A 353 11.58 28.52 -22.46
N PHE A 354 11.89 28.44 -21.16
CA PHE A 354 11.41 27.39 -20.28
C PHE A 354 10.97 27.94 -18.93
N ASN A 355 9.88 27.39 -18.39
CA ASN A 355 9.45 27.69 -17.02
C ASN A 355 10.39 27.01 -15.98
N GLU A 356 10.24 27.36 -14.70
CA GLU A 356 11.12 26.86 -13.63
C GLU A 356 11.18 25.33 -13.51
N ASN A 357 10.07 24.64 -13.79
CA ASN A 357 10.02 23.17 -13.75
C ASN A 357 10.66 22.55 -15.00
N GLU A 358 10.46 23.16 -16.17
CA GLU A 358 11.09 22.77 -17.42
C GLU A 358 12.62 22.95 -17.37
N GLN A 359 13.11 24.02 -16.74
CA GLN A 359 14.55 24.26 -16.58
C GLN A 359 15.24 23.13 -15.80
N LYS A 360 14.61 22.62 -14.74
CA LYS A 360 15.16 21.52 -13.92
C LYS A 360 15.35 20.22 -14.70
N ARG A 361 14.59 20.01 -15.79
CA ARG A 361 14.68 18.79 -16.63
C ARG A 361 15.59 18.93 -17.84
N LEU A 362 16.09 20.12 -18.20
CA LEU A 362 16.88 20.32 -19.43
C LEU A 362 18.12 19.43 -19.51
N THR A 363 18.89 19.31 -18.43
CA THR A 363 20.11 18.48 -18.39
C THR A 363 19.80 17.00 -18.61
N GLY A 364 18.76 16.47 -17.94
CA GLY A 364 18.34 15.08 -18.13
C GLY A 364 17.76 14.84 -19.53
N TYR A 365 17.06 15.83 -20.08
CA TYR A 365 16.50 15.76 -21.43
C TYR A 365 17.58 15.74 -22.52
N GLU A 366 18.64 16.55 -22.35
CA GLU A 366 19.82 16.55 -23.21
C GLU A 366 20.51 15.19 -23.24
N GLN A 367 20.71 14.57 -22.06
CA GLN A 367 21.27 13.23 -21.95
C GLN A 367 20.40 12.17 -22.64
N PHE A 368 19.08 12.24 -22.45
CA PHE A 368 18.12 11.33 -23.06
C PHE A 368 18.14 11.40 -24.61
N LYS A 369 18.11 12.62 -25.17
CA LYS A 369 18.18 12.82 -26.64
C LYS A 369 19.51 12.32 -27.22
N ASN A 370 20.62 12.53 -26.52
CA ASN A 370 21.94 12.04 -26.95
C ASN A 370 22.09 10.51 -26.89
N GLN A 371 21.30 9.81 -26.08
CA GLN A 371 21.26 8.33 -26.05
C GLN A 371 20.31 7.73 -27.08
N SER A 372 19.36 8.54 -27.58
CA SER A 372 18.33 8.12 -28.54
C SER A 372 18.68 8.47 -29.99
N SER A 373 19.77 9.21 -30.20
CA SER A 373 20.37 9.56 -31.51
C SER A 373 21.53 8.61 -31.79
#